data_AF-A0A3E2NMJ3-F1
#
_entry.id   AF-A0A3E2NMJ3-F1
#
_cell.length_a   1.000
_cell.length_b   1.000
_cell.length_c   1.000
_cell.angle_alpha   90.00
_cell.angle_beta   90.00
_cell.angle_gamma   90.00
#
_symmetry.space_group_name_H-M   'P 1'
#
loop_
_entity.id
_entity.type
_entity.pdbx_description
1 polymer ?
#
loop_
_entity_poly.entity_id
_entity_poly.type
_entity_poly.pdbx_seq_one_letter_code
_entity_poly.pdbx_strand_id
1 'polypeptide(L)'
;MRFRYSFYVLSVLFFCISCSYRQSQALFQNKSATTVLHDTSAASKFPVKSTYRIQPRDILQIRNLQNIKYIVDDVAQSSSGVSGSGTAGQGQTFEVDEDGTVALPAIGHIAVSGLTRVEATRKIEGLYRKELLKDPIIELKITNLKVTILGESVAQGNFPLLKDNTTLVEMIGQAGGLTKSANEKNVKIIRGTGTNKSVTEIDLSDISSISDPRAILQNGDIIYIAQNKRAIRSDKLQNINTYAQPVTLLLSTALIIYSLSRQ
;
A
#
# COMPACT_ATOMS: atom_id res chain seq x y z
N MET A 1 -13.72 62.53 19.01
CA MET A 1 -14.67 61.44 18.63
C MET A 1 -14.17 60.49 17.54
N ARG A 2 -13.37 60.94 16.55
CA ARG A 2 -12.84 60.08 15.46
C ARG A 2 -11.94 58.91 15.91
N PHE A 3 -11.21 59.06 17.03
CA PHE A 3 -10.30 58.04 17.54
C PHE A 3 -11.01 56.79 18.12
N ARG A 4 -12.22 56.97 18.69
CA ARG A 4 -13.01 55.83 19.23
C ARG A 4 -13.58 54.97 18.11
N TYR A 5 -13.96 55.56 16.97
CA TYR A 5 -14.48 54.84 15.81
C TYR A 5 -13.43 53.97 15.12
N SER A 6 -12.19 54.47 15.01
CA SER A 6 -11.07 53.70 14.44
C SER A 6 -10.73 52.46 15.27
N PHE A 7 -10.79 52.56 16.60
CA PHE A 7 -10.56 51.44 17.51
C PHE A 7 -11.63 50.35 17.40
N TYR A 8 -12.90 50.74 17.21
CA TYR A 8 -14.01 49.78 17.00
C TYR A 8 -13.92 49.07 15.64
N VAL A 9 -13.53 49.76 14.57
CA VAL A 9 -13.38 49.14 13.24
C VAL A 9 -12.21 48.14 13.23
N LEU A 10 -11.09 48.44 13.90
CA LEU A 10 -9.95 47.53 14.02
C LEU A 10 -10.29 46.28 14.86
N SER A 11 -11.09 46.44 15.91
CA SER A 11 -11.59 45.34 16.75
C SER A 11 -12.50 44.38 15.97
N VAL A 12 -13.42 44.91 15.15
CA VAL A 12 -14.32 44.11 14.31
C VAL A 12 -13.56 43.36 13.21
N LEU A 13 -12.55 43.98 12.60
CA LEU A 13 -11.70 43.34 11.60
C LEU A 13 -10.88 42.17 12.19
N PHE A 14 -10.42 42.30 13.44
CA PHE A 14 -9.70 41.24 14.15
C PHE A 14 -10.59 40.04 14.48
N PHE A 15 -11.88 40.26 14.72
CA PHE A 15 -12.84 39.20 15.05
C PHE A 15 -13.23 38.32 13.84
N CYS A 16 -13.12 38.84 12.61
CA CYS A 16 -13.49 38.11 11.40
C CYS A 16 -12.44 37.09 10.90
N ILE A 17 -11.22 37.06 11.45
CA ILE A 17 -10.12 36.19 10.96
C ILE A 17 -10.12 34.82 11.65
N SER A 18 -10.94 34.61 12.68
CA SER A 18 -10.78 33.46 13.59
C SER A 18 -11.37 32.12 13.12
N CYS A 19 -11.85 32.01 11.88
CA CYS A 19 -12.36 30.75 11.32
C CYS A 19 -11.29 30.02 10.49
N SER A 20 -10.25 29.47 11.12
CA SER A 20 -9.37 28.49 10.46
C SER A 20 -9.92 27.07 10.67
N TYR A 21 -10.49 26.47 9.63
CA TYR A 21 -10.96 25.09 9.63
C TYR A 21 -9.76 24.12 9.77
N ARG A 22 -9.83 23.21 10.75
CA ARG A 22 -8.75 22.29 11.12
C ARG A 22 -8.98 20.93 10.48
N GLN A 23 -8.44 20.69 9.29
CA GLN A 23 -8.53 19.39 8.64
C GLN A 23 -7.36 18.49 9.07
N SER A 24 -7.61 17.52 9.94
CA SER A 24 -6.62 16.49 10.30
C SER A 24 -6.64 15.36 9.27
N GLN A 25 -5.61 15.25 8.44
CA GLN A 25 -5.47 14.28 7.34
C GLN A 25 -5.02 12.87 7.79
N ALA A 26 -5.01 12.58 9.10
CA ALA A 26 -4.49 11.31 9.58
C ALA A 26 -5.51 10.18 9.42
N LEU A 27 -5.21 9.22 8.54
CA LEU A 27 -6.02 8.04 8.31
C LEU A 27 -5.71 6.95 9.34
N PHE A 28 -6.71 6.10 9.61
CA PHE A 28 -6.60 4.93 10.49
C PHE A 28 -6.07 5.21 11.91
N GLN A 29 -6.36 6.39 12.46
CA GLN A 29 -6.14 6.66 13.88
C GLN A 29 -7.24 5.97 14.70
N ASN A 30 -6.82 5.20 15.72
CA ASN A 30 -7.77 4.59 16.63
C ASN A 30 -8.36 5.70 17.51
N LYS A 31 -9.59 6.12 17.20
CA LYS A 31 -10.25 7.25 17.87
C LYS A 31 -10.87 6.87 19.22
N SER A 32 -10.86 5.58 19.56
CA SER A 32 -11.26 5.05 20.84
C SER A 32 -10.15 4.12 21.34
N ALA A 33 -9.73 4.28 22.59
CA ALA A 33 -8.87 3.32 23.26
C ALA A 33 -9.66 2.01 23.47
N THR A 34 -9.85 1.24 22.41
CA THR A 34 -10.28 -0.15 22.49
C THR A 34 -9.00 -0.96 22.56
N THR A 35 -8.71 -1.41 23.79
CA THR A 35 -7.75 -2.42 24.21
C THR A 35 -6.96 -3.02 23.05
N VAL A 36 -5.76 -2.49 22.85
CA VAL A 36 -4.70 -3.24 22.17
C VAL A 36 -4.52 -4.49 23.01
N LEU A 37 -5.04 -5.63 22.54
CA LEU A 37 -4.59 -6.91 23.03
C LEU A 37 -3.12 -6.97 22.63
N HIS A 38 -2.27 -6.56 23.58
CA HIS A 38 -0.86 -6.84 23.57
C HIS A 38 -0.78 -8.35 23.72
N ASP A 39 -0.90 -9.06 22.60
CA ASP A 39 -0.65 -10.49 22.52
C ASP A 39 0.85 -10.68 22.78
N THR A 40 1.18 -10.59 24.06
CA THR A 40 2.44 -11.04 24.65
C THR A 40 2.30 -12.55 24.82
N SER A 41 1.90 -13.21 23.74
CA SER A 41 1.81 -14.65 23.66
C SER A 41 3.20 -15.14 23.29
N ALA A 42 3.84 -15.67 24.32
CA ALA A 42 5.09 -16.42 24.35
C ALA A 42 5.56 -16.95 22.99
N ALA A 43 6.83 -16.68 22.72
CA ALA A 43 7.69 -17.31 21.74
C ALA A 43 7.25 -18.73 21.31
N SER A 44 6.49 -18.84 20.22
CA SER A 44 6.62 -19.98 19.33
C SER A 44 7.91 -19.78 18.54
N LYS A 45 8.97 -20.43 19.03
CA LYS A 45 10.35 -20.38 18.55
C LYS A 45 10.54 -21.11 17.20
N PHE A 46 9.61 -20.92 16.26
CA PHE A 46 9.69 -21.46 14.91
C PHE A 46 9.06 -20.45 13.94
N PRO A 47 9.76 -20.02 12.87
CA PRO A 47 9.17 -19.16 11.87
C PRO A 47 8.06 -19.95 11.19
N VAL A 48 6.80 -19.64 11.49
CA VAL A 48 5.67 -20.12 10.69
C VAL A 48 5.82 -19.44 9.35
N LYS A 49 6.46 -20.12 8.39
CA LYS A 49 6.48 -19.75 6.99
C LYS A 49 5.03 -19.78 6.52
N SER A 50 4.35 -18.63 6.57
CA SER A 50 2.95 -18.49 6.15
C SER A 50 2.90 -18.62 4.64
N THR A 51 2.99 -19.87 4.18
CA THR A 51 2.89 -20.18 2.76
C THR A 51 1.44 -19.99 2.37
N TYR A 52 1.21 -19.11 1.40
CA TYR A 52 -0.12 -18.86 0.89
C TYR A 52 -0.75 -20.17 0.39
N ARG A 53 -1.99 -20.41 0.81
CA ARG A 53 -2.81 -21.52 0.34
C ARG A 53 -3.86 -20.96 -0.59
N ILE A 54 -4.04 -21.60 -1.73
CA ILE A 54 -5.00 -21.19 -2.74
C ILE A 54 -6.40 -21.16 -2.12
N GLN A 55 -7.12 -20.08 -2.38
CA GLN A 55 -8.48 -19.86 -1.91
C GLN A 55 -9.44 -19.85 -3.12
N PRO A 56 -10.74 -20.09 -2.90
CA PRO A 56 -11.74 -19.83 -3.93
C PRO A 56 -11.64 -18.40 -4.46
N ARG A 57 -11.92 -18.23 -5.76
CA ARG A 57 -11.80 -16.95 -6.51
C ARG A 57 -10.37 -16.46 -6.75
N ASP A 58 -9.37 -17.29 -6.48
CA ASP A 58 -8.00 -17.01 -6.92
C ASP A 58 -7.85 -17.16 -8.43
N ILE A 59 -6.98 -16.36 -9.02
CA ILE A 59 -6.65 -16.45 -10.44
C ILE A 59 -5.29 -17.09 -10.57
N LEU A 60 -5.29 -18.33 -11.07
CA LEU A 60 -4.11 -19.14 -11.32
C LEU A 60 -3.66 -18.95 -12.75
N GLN A 61 -2.47 -18.43 -12.94
CA GLN A 61 -1.80 -18.41 -14.22
C GLN A 61 -0.91 -19.63 -14.37
N ILE A 62 -1.20 -20.43 -15.39
CA ILE A 62 -0.51 -21.70 -15.65
C ILE A 62 0.23 -21.58 -16.98
N ARG A 63 1.52 -21.93 -16.98
CA ARG A 63 2.40 -21.92 -18.16
C ARG A 63 3.08 -23.27 -18.29
N ASN A 64 3.04 -23.88 -19.47
CA ASN A 64 3.89 -25.02 -19.80
C ASN A 64 5.21 -24.49 -20.38
N LEU A 65 6.30 -24.64 -19.64
CA LEU A 65 7.63 -24.15 -19.99
C LEU A 65 8.30 -24.96 -21.11
N GLN A 66 7.79 -26.15 -21.43
CA GLN A 66 8.31 -26.98 -22.54
C GLN A 66 7.81 -26.53 -23.91
N ASN A 67 6.89 -25.57 -23.97
CA ASN A 67 6.44 -25.07 -25.26
C ASN A 67 7.60 -24.34 -25.95
N ILE A 68 7.97 -24.80 -27.15
CA ILE A 68 9.09 -24.31 -27.97
C ILE A 68 9.02 -22.78 -28.17
N LYS A 69 7.82 -22.20 -28.13
CA LYS A 69 7.57 -20.76 -28.19
C LYS A 69 8.24 -19.96 -27.05
N TYR A 70 8.62 -20.58 -25.96
CA TYR A 70 9.34 -19.95 -24.83
C TYR A 70 10.85 -20.23 -24.81
N ILE A 71 11.34 -21.07 -25.72
CA ILE A 71 12.75 -21.54 -25.75
C ILE A 71 13.57 -20.76 -26.79
N VAL A 72 12.91 -20.21 -27.82
CA VAL A 72 13.55 -19.39 -28.86
C VAL A 72 12.87 -18.02 -28.87
N ASP A 73 13.41 -17.09 -28.07
CA ASP A 73 13.09 -15.67 -28.23
C ASP A 73 13.77 -15.24 -29.54
N ASP A 74 12.97 -15.09 -30.60
CA ASP A 74 13.42 -14.42 -31.82
C ASP A 74 13.85 -13.00 -31.44
N VAL A 75 14.98 -12.60 -32.02
CA VAL A 75 15.81 -11.49 -31.57
C VAL A 75 14.97 -10.20 -31.45
N ALA A 76 15.19 -9.50 -30.34
CA ALA A 76 14.71 -8.15 -30.07
C ALA A 76 14.72 -7.27 -31.34
N GLN A 77 13.55 -7.07 -31.95
CA GLN A 77 13.37 -6.03 -32.94
C GLN A 77 12.74 -4.82 -32.26
N SER A 78 13.62 -3.88 -31.89
CA SER A 78 13.29 -2.52 -31.55
C SER A 78 12.42 -1.91 -32.66
N SER A 79 11.11 -1.90 -32.46
CA SER A 79 10.19 -1.09 -33.27
C SER A 79 9.27 -0.31 -32.34
N SER A 80 9.70 0.93 -32.12
CA SER A 80 8.91 2.03 -31.62
C SER A 80 7.57 2.13 -32.34
N GLY A 81 6.48 2.15 -31.56
CA GLY A 81 5.18 2.66 -31.97
C GLY A 81 4.21 1.60 -32.49
N VAL A 82 3.43 1.03 -31.58
CA VAL A 82 1.96 0.88 -31.65
C VAL A 82 1.54 0.08 -30.42
N SER A 83 0.58 0.64 -29.67
CA SER A 83 -0.14 -0.02 -28.58
C SER A 83 -0.95 -1.20 -29.12
N GLY A 84 -0.28 -2.31 -29.39
CA GLY A 84 -0.87 -3.62 -29.59
C GLY A 84 -0.44 -4.48 -28.41
N SER A 85 -1.38 -4.75 -27.50
CA SER A 85 -1.20 -5.72 -26.41
C SER A 85 -0.88 -7.10 -26.99
N GLY A 86 0.40 -7.37 -27.21
CA GLY A 86 0.90 -8.67 -27.61
C GLY A 86 0.70 -9.67 -26.48
N THR A 87 -0.38 -10.44 -26.54
CA THR A 87 -0.65 -11.65 -25.73
C THR A 87 0.31 -12.81 -26.08
N ALA A 88 1.48 -12.52 -26.64
CA ALA A 88 2.50 -13.50 -26.96
C ALA A 88 3.43 -13.66 -25.76
N GLY A 89 2.95 -14.34 -24.72
CA GLY A 89 3.80 -14.71 -23.59
C GLY A 89 3.06 -14.91 -22.28
N GLN A 90 1.85 -14.36 -22.12
CA GLN A 90 1.06 -14.49 -20.90
C GLN A 90 0.45 -15.90 -20.84
N GLY A 91 0.79 -16.66 -19.80
CA GLY A 91 0.18 -17.96 -19.52
C GLY A 91 -1.33 -17.90 -19.46
N GLN A 92 -1.98 -19.04 -19.67
CA GLN A 92 -3.44 -19.13 -19.54
C GLN A 92 -3.83 -18.90 -18.08
N THR A 93 -4.80 -18.03 -17.85
CA THR A 93 -5.34 -17.71 -16.54
C THR A 93 -6.63 -18.47 -16.31
N PHE A 94 -6.74 -19.10 -15.15
CA PHE A 94 -7.89 -19.87 -14.72
C PHE A 94 -8.34 -19.38 -13.34
N GLU A 95 -9.62 -19.14 -13.17
CA GLU A 95 -10.20 -18.79 -11.88
C GLU A 95 -10.54 -20.07 -11.09
N VAL A 96 -10.30 -20.04 -9.78
CA VAL A 96 -10.72 -21.09 -8.87
C VAL A 96 -12.19 -20.87 -8.51
N ASP A 97 -13.03 -21.86 -8.80
CA ASP A 97 -14.45 -21.84 -8.52
C ASP A 97 -14.74 -21.82 -7.00
N GLU A 98 -15.99 -21.52 -6.64
CA GLU A 98 -16.43 -21.46 -5.23
C GLU A 98 -16.33 -22.81 -4.51
N ASP A 99 -16.39 -23.91 -5.26
CA ASP A 99 -16.17 -25.28 -4.77
C ASP A 99 -14.68 -25.61 -4.53
N GLY A 100 -13.78 -24.68 -4.86
CA GLY A 100 -12.34 -24.84 -4.71
C GLY A 100 -11.67 -25.64 -5.82
N THR A 101 -12.37 -25.87 -6.93
CA THR A 101 -11.81 -26.52 -8.11
C THR A 101 -11.38 -25.51 -9.18
N VAL A 102 -10.53 -25.93 -10.11
CA VAL A 102 -10.18 -25.15 -11.29
C VAL A 102 -10.38 -25.99 -12.54
N ALA A 103 -11.03 -25.42 -13.56
CA ALA A 103 -11.31 -26.08 -14.82
C ALA A 103 -10.10 -25.97 -15.76
N LEU A 104 -9.35 -27.07 -15.90
CA LEU A 104 -8.17 -27.12 -16.77
C LEU A 104 -8.47 -27.80 -18.11
N PRO A 105 -7.86 -27.33 -19.21
CA PRO A 105 -8.00 -27.95 -20.52
C PRO A 105 -7.60 -29.43 -20.49
N ALA A 106 -8.47 -30.27 -21.02
CA ALA A 106 -8.30 -31.72 -21.21
C ALA A 106 -8.11 -32.58 -19.95
N ILE A 107 -7.96 -31.99 -18.76
CA ILE A 107 -8.05 -32.68 -17.46
C ILE A 107 -9.44 -32.49 -16.82
N GLY A 108 -10.09 -31.35 -17.06
CA GLY A 108 -11.36 -30.99 -16.43
C GLY A 108 -11.18 -30.31 -15.06
N HIS A 109 -12.15 -30.50 -14.16
CA HIS A 109 -12.17 -29.85 -12.85
C HIS A 109 -11.25 -30.56 -11.86
N ILE A 110 -10.35 -29.80 -11.24
CA ILE A 110 -9.41 -30.33 -10.25
C ILE A 110 -9.44 -29.52 -8.96
N ALA A 111 -9.52 -30.20 -7.81
CA ALA A 111 -9.47 -29.53 -6.52
C ALA A 111 -8.08 -28.93 -6.25
N VAL A 112 -8.01 -27.61 -6.05
CA VAL A 112 -6.76 -26.87 -5.79
C VAL A 112 -6.81 -26.01 -4.52
N SER A 113 -8.02 -25.73 -4.01
CA SER A 113 -8.20 -25.01 -2.75
C SER A 113 -7.48 -25.69 -1.58
N GLY A 114 -6.87 -24.88 -0.72
CA GLY A 114 -6.09 -25.34 0.44
C GLY A 114 -4.68 -25.84 0.11
N LEU A 115 -4.36 -26.12 -1.16
CA LEU A 115 -3.01 -26.48 -1.58
C LEU A 115 -2.11 -25.25 -1.62
N THR A 116 -0.83 -25.45 -1.31
CA THR A 116 0.20 -24.46 -1.63
C THR A 116 0.44 -24.45 -3.14
N ARG A 117 0.98 -23.35 -3.65
CA ARG A 117 1.40 -23.22 -5.07
C ARG A 117 2.25 -24.40 -5.55
N VAL A 118 3.17 -24.87 -4.72
CA VAL A 118 4.08 -25.99 -5.04
C VAL A 118 3.35 -27.34 -5.06
N GLU A 119 2.40 -27.55 -4.15
CA GLU A 119 1.57 -28.76 -4.13
C GLU A 119 0.61 -28.79 -5.32
N ALA A 120 -0.05 -27.66 -5.61
CA ALA A 120 -0.93 -27.52 -6.77
C ALA A 120 -0.16 -27.77 -8.08
N THR A 121 1.05 -27.20 -8.22
CA THR A 121 1.90 -27.41 -9.40
C THR A 121 2.20 -28.90 -9.59
N ARG A 122 2.70 -29.59 -8.55
CA ARG A 122 3.00 -31.03 -8.63
C ARG A 122 1.77 -31.87 -8.97
N LYS A 123 0.61 -31.52 -8.42
CA LYS A 123 -0.66 -32.20 -8.71
C LYS A 123 -1.05 -32.02 -10.18
N ILE A 124 -0.97 -30.80 -10.69
CA ILE A 124 -1.31 -30.45 -12.07
C ILE A 124 -0.34 -31.14 -13.05
N GLU A 125 0.96 -31.11 -12.77
CA GLU A 125 1.99 -31.82 -13.57
C GLU A 125 1.73 -33.32 -13.63
N GLY A 126 1.38 -33.94 -12.49
CA GLY A 126 1.06 -35.37 -12.44
C GLY A 126 -0.15 -35.75 -13.29
N LEU A 127 -1.19 -34.92 -13.28
CA LEU A 127 -2.40 -35.13 -14.09
C LEU A 127 -2.12 -34.93 -15.57
N TYR A 128 -1.42 -33.87 -15.96
CA TYR A 128 -1.02 -33.64 -17.35
C TYR A 128 -0.09 -34.74 -17.87
N ARG A 129 0.81 -35.27 -17.02
CA ARG A 129 1.72 -36.36 -17.39
C ARG A 129 0.96 -37.64 -17.77
N LYS A 130 -0.12 -37.94 -17.06
CA LYS A 130 -0.91 -39.16 -17.26
C LYS A 130 -1.78 -39.10 -18.50
N GLU A 131 -2.43 -37.96 -18.74
CA GLU A 131 -3.48 -37.85 -19.76
C GLU A 131 -2.94 -37.37 -21.13
N LEU A 132 -1.90 -36.54 -21.18
CA LEU A 132 -1.59 -35.75 -22.39
C LEU A 132 -0.12 -35.52 -22.73
N LEU A 133 0.74 -35.27 -21.74
CA LEU A 133 2.07 -34.70 -21.95
C LEU A 133 3.17 -35.63 -21.44
N LYS A 134 4.29 -35.75 -22.19
CA LYS A 134 5.47 -36.44 -21.71
C LYS A 134 6.34 -35.48 -20.90
N ASP A 135 6.42 -35.72 -19.59
CA ASP A 135 7.22 -34.93 -18.64
C ASP A 135 6.96 -33.42 -18.65
N PRO A 136 5.71 -32.96 -18.45
CA PRO A 136 5.38 -31.54 -18.43
C PRO A 136 6.15 -30.76 -17.36
N ILE A 137 6.65 -29.58 -17.72
CA ILE A 137 7.23 -28.61 -16.77
C ILE A 137 6.27 -27.43 -16.66
N ILE A 138 5.60 -27.30 -15.52
CA ILE A 138 4.52 -26.32 -15.36
C ILE A 138 4.93 -25.25 -14.35
N GLU A 139 4.79 -23.99 -14.74
CA GLU A 139 4.86 -22.85 -13.83
C GLU A 139 3.45 -22.40 -13.47
N LEU A 140 3.16 -22.37 -12.17
CA LEU A 140 1.92 -21.82 -11.60
C LEU A 140 2.22 -20.53 -10.85
N LYS A 141 1.47 -19.47 -11.15
CA LYS A 141 1.49 -18.18 -10.45
C LYS A 141 0.07 -17.78 -10.05
N ILE A 142 -0.07 -17.02 -8.98
CA ILE A 142 -1.37 -16.49 -8.53
C ILE A 142 -1.35 -14.99 -8.80
N THR A 143 -2.25 -14.48 -9.63
CA THR A 143 -2.14 -13.13 -10.21
C THR A 143 -3.02 -12.08 -9.53
N ASN A 144 -4.02 -12.50 -8.75
CA ASN A 144 -4.95 -11.61 -8.05
C ASN A 144 -4.48 -11.20 -6.65
N LEU A 145 -3.36 -11.74 -6.16
CA LEU A 145 -2.83 -11.38 -4.85
C LEU A 145 -2.27 -9.97 -4.87
N LYS A 146 -2.70 -9.13 -3.93
CA LYS A 146 -2.27 -7.73 -3.86
C LYS A 146 -2.27 -7.18 -2.44
N VAL A 147 -1.51 -6.13 -2.24
CA VAL A 147 -1.52 -5.28 -1.05
C VAL A 147 -1.78 -3.84 -1.44
N THR A 148 -2.25 -3.04 -0.49
CA THR A 148 -2.52 -1.62 -0.71
C THR A 148 -1.56 -0.78 0.11
N ILE A 149 -0.86 0.15 -0.51
CA ILE A 149 0.03 1.11 0.18
C ILE A 149 -0.63 2.49 0.19
N LEU A 150 -0.72 3.09 1.37
CA LEU A 150 -1.31 4.40 1.61
C LEU A 150 -0.39 5.27 2.49
N GLY A 151 -0.49 6.58 2.33
CA GLY A 151 0.28 7.56 3.11
C GLY A 151 1.63 7.87 2.49
N GLU A 152 2.66 8.06 3.32
CA GLU A 152 3.94 8.66 2.90
C GLU A 152 4.89 7.68 2.20
N SER A 153 4.52 7.27 0.98
CA SER A 153 5.35 6.50 0.04
C SER A 153 5.46 7.24 -1.30
N VAL A 154 6.49 6.93 -2.08
CA VAL A 154 6.69 7.54 -3.40
C VAL A 154 5.54 7.19 -4.34
N ALA A 155 5.12 5.92 -4.37
CA ALA A 155 3.94 5.47 -5.10
C ALA A 155 2.92 4.83 -4.16
N GLN A 156 1.70 5.35 -4.17
CA GLN A 156 0.56 4.81 -3.43
C GLN A 156 -0.36 4.03 -4.36
N GLY A 157 -1.09 3.05 -3.81
CA GLY A 157 -2.08 2.27 -4.54
C GLY A 157 -1.95 0.76 -4.31
N ASN A 158 -2.52 -0.01 -5.24
CA ASN A 158 -2.50 -1.47 -5.18
C ASN A 158 -1.24 -2.01 -5.85
N PHE A 159 -0.57 -2.93 -5.17
CA PHE A 159 0.63 -3.60 -5.68
C PHE A 159 0.46 -5.13 -5.67
N PRO A 160 0.86 -5.83 -6.75
CA PRO A 160 0.73 -7.28 -6.83
C PRO A 160 1.77 -8.01 -5.97
N LEU A 161 1.34 -9.07 -5.30
CA LEU A 161 2.22 -9.99 -4.59
C LEU A 161 2.71 -11.07 -5.54
N LEU A 162 3.86 -10.84 -6.17
CA LEU A 162 4.43 -11.72 -7.20
C LEU A 162 5.08 -12.99 -6.63
N LYS A 163 5.48 -12.95 -5.34
CA LYS A 163 6.17 -14.05 -4.69
C LYS A 163 5.62 -14.35 -3.30
N ASP A 164 5.79 -15.61 -2.91
CA ASP A 164 5.50 -16.04 -1.55
C ASP A 164 6.47 -15.38 -0.56
N ASN A 165 5.96 -15.02 0.62
CA ASN A 165 6.74 -14.39 1.69
C ASN A 165 7.35 -13.02 1.30
N THR A 166 6.65 -12.23 0.49
CA THR A 166 7.05 -10.83 0.24
C THR A 166 7.04 -10.06 1.55
N THR A 167 8.12 -9.34 1.85
CA THR A 167 8.24 -8.56 3.08
C THR A 167 7.80 -7.11 2.87
N LEU A 168 7.45 -6.42 3.97
CA LEU A 168 7.12 -5.00 3.97
C LEU A 168 8.23 -4.15 3.32
N VAL A 169 9.49 -4.45 3.61
CA VAL A 169 10.66 -3.70 3.10
C VAL A 169 10.74 -3.81 1.58
N GLU A 170 10.57 -5.02 1.04
CA GLU A 170 10.57 -5.24 -0.40
C GLU A 170 9.42 -4.54 -1.09
N MET A 171 8.23 -4.57 -0.47
CA MET A 171 7.06 -3.89 -0.98
C MET A 171 7.23 -2.37 -0.99
N ILE A 172 7.83 -1.80 0.05
CA ILE A 172 8.20 -0.37 0.07
C ILE A 172 9.24 -0.06 -1.01
N GLY A 173 10.20 -0.96 -1.24
CA GLY A 173 11.16 -0.84 -2.34
C GLY A 173 10.49 -0.81 -3.72
N GLN A 174 9.53 -1.70 -3.96
CA GLN A 174 8.72 -1.72 -5.18
C GLN A 174 7.87 -0.45 -5.34
N ALA A 175 7.44 0.16 -4.24
CA ALA A 175 6.75 1.45 -4.22
C ALA A 175 7.67 2.66 -4.44
N GLY A 176 8.97 2.45 -4.66
CA GLY A 176 9.96 3.52 -4.86
C GLY A 176 10.52 4.10 -3.56
N GLY A 177 10.22 3.50 -2.40
CA GLY A 177 10.68 3.94 -1.09
C GLY A 177 9.73 4.88 -0.35
N LEU A 178 10.21 5.37 0.79
CA LEU A 178 9.50 6.30 1.65
C LEU A 178 9.74 7.75 1.21
N THR A 179 8.75 8.63 1.41
CA THR A 179 8.95 10.07 1.17
C THR A 179 9.77 10.70 2.31
N LYS A 180 10.31 11.90 2.10
CA LYS A 180 10.99 12.68 3.16
C LYS A 180 10.08 13.05 4.34
N SER A 181 8.76 13.03 4.09
CA SER A 181 7.73 13.32 5.09
C SER A 181 7.28 12.07 5.84
N ALA A 182 7.76 10.89 5.48
CA ALA A 182 7.41 9.63 6.12
C ALA A 182 7.96 9.51 7.55
N ASN A 183 7.23 8.80 8.39
CA ASN A 183 7.67 8.35 9.70
C ASN A 183 8.00 6.86 9.65
N GLU A 184 9.28 6.55 9.46
CA GLU A 184 9.83 5.19 9.44
C GLU A 184 9.46 4.35 10.68
N LYS A 185 9.26 5.01 11.83
CA LYS A 185 8.91 4.35 13.10
C LYS A 185 7.43 4.02 13.25
N ASN A 186 6.58 4.50 12.35
CA ASN A 186 5.13 4.33 12.43
C ASN A 186 4.58 3.86 11.09
N VAL A 187 4.99 2.66 10.71
CA VAL A 187 4.40 1.93 9.59
C VAL A 187 3.45 0.88 10.13
N LYS A 188 2.23 0.84 9.60
CA LYS A 188 1.17 -0.03 10.09
C LYS A 188 0.80 -1.03 9.00
N ILE A 189 0.80 -2.30 9.35
CA ILE A 189 0.19 -3.36 8.55
C ILE A 189 -1.18 -3.64 9.15
N ILE A 190 -2.22 -3.36 8.37
CA ILE A 190 -3.61 -3.61 8.75
C ILE A 190 -4.06 -4.85 7.99
N ARG A 191 -4.38 -5.90 8.75
CA ARG A 191 -4.77 -7.21 8.23
C ARG A 191 -6.17 -7.59 8.68
N GLY A 192 -6.93 -8.21 7.78
CA GLY A 192 -8.27 -8.72 8.05
C GLY A 192 -9.40 -7.80 7.57
N THR A 193 -10.61 -8.35 7.56
CA THR A 193 -11.82 -7.69 7.06
C THR A 193 -12.85 -7.54 8.18
N GLY A 194 -13.72 -6.51 8.07
CA GLY A 194 -14.80 -6.28 9.03
C GLY A 194 -14.33 -5.91 10.44
N THR A 195 -14.76 -6.68 11.44
CA THR A 195 -14.50 -6.47 12.87
C THR A 195 -13.18 -7.08 13.36
N ASN A 196 -12.62 -8.06 12.65
CA ASN A 196 -11.39 -8.75 13.02
C ASN A 196 -10.17 -8.11 12.34
N LYS A 197 -9.90 -6.84 12.65
CA LYS A 197 -8.73 -6.12 12.13
C LYS A 197 -7.58 -6.22 13.12
N SER A 198 -6.47 -6.79 12.68
CA SER A 198 -5.19 -6.71 13.39
C SER A 198 -4.39 -5.55 12.81
N VAL A 199 -3.84 -4.72 13.70
CA VAL A 199 -2.94 -3.62 13.33
C VAL A 199 -1.59 -3.92 13.94
N THR A 200 -0.61 -4.22 13.09
CA THR A 200 0.77 -4.43 13.50
C THR A 200 1.57 -3.18 13.18
N GLU A 201 2.18 -2.56 14.18
CA GLU A 201 3.11 -1.45 13.99
C GLU A 201 4.53 -1.99 13.82
N ILE A 202 5.22 -1.53 12.78
CA ILE A 202 6.59 -1.90 12.43
C ILE A 202 7.45 -0.64 12.42
N ASP A 203 8.60 -0.72 13.07
CA ASP A 203 9.62 0.33 13.06
C ASP A 203 10.70 -0.02 12.02
N LEU A 204 10.69 0.65 10.87
CA LEU A 204 11.67 0.43 9.79
C LEU A 204 13.04 1.05 10.06
N SER A 205 13.21 1.83 11.13
CA SER A 205 14.51 2.40 11.49
C SER A 205 15.42 1.39 12.19
N ASP A 206 14.84 0.30 12.72
CA ASP A 206 15.60 -0.81 13.29
C ASP A 206 15.83 -1.90 12.22
N ILE A 207 17.09 -2.33 12.08
CA ILE A 207 17.48 -3.43 11.21
C ILE A 207 16.83 -4.76 11.62
N SER A 208 16.51 -4.92 12.91
CA SER A 208 15.86 -6.13 13.43
C SER A 208 14.48 -6.35 12.80
N SER A 209 13.78 -5.26 12.45
CA SER A 209 12.46 -5.28 11.81
C SER A 209 12.47 -5.86 10.40
N ILE A 210 13.63 -5.89 9.73
CA ILE A 210 13.76 -6.50 8.40
C ILE A 210 13.52 -8.02 8.47
N SER A 211 13.89 -8.63 9.59
CA SER A 211 13.76 -10.08 9.81
C SER A 211 12.54 -10.47 10.64
N ASP A 212 11.66 -9.52 10.97
CA ASP A 212 10.46 -9.80 11.75
C ASP A 212 9.47 -10.63 10.91
N PRO A 213 9.09 -11.85 11.34
CA PRO A 213 8.09 -12.66 10.65
C PRO A 213 6.74 -11.94 10.51
N ARG A 214 6.44 -10.98 11.39
CA ARG A 214 5.23 -10.15 11.33
C ARG A 214 5.23 -9.16 10.16
N ALA A 215 6.41 -8.87 9.59
CA ALA A 215 6.56 -8.01 8.41
C ALA A 215 6.33 -8.75 7.08
N ILE A 216 5.99 -10.05 7.11
CA ILE A 216 5.57 -10.80 5.92
C ILE A 216 4.14 -10.40 5.56
N LEU A 217 3.96 -9.98 4.31
CA LEU A 217 2.69 -9.51 3.78
C LEU A 217 1.80 -10.64 3.32
N GLN A 218 0.50 -10.44 3.46
CA GLN A 218 -0.56 -11.34 3.03
C GLN A 218 -1.49 -10.64 2.04
N ASN A 219 -2.25 -11.43 1.28
CA ASN A 219 -3.23 -10.90 0.35
C ASN A 219 -4.26 -10.03 1.08
N GLY A 220 -4.51 -8.83 0.53
CA GLY A 220 -5.46 -7.87 1.10
C GLY A 220 -4.92 -7.02 2.24
N ASP A 221 -3.64 -7.15 2.63
CA ASP A 221 -3.03 -6.27 3.64
C ASP A 221 -3.03 -4.81 3.16
N ILE A 222 -3.29 -3.90 4.10
CA ILE A 222 -3.18 -2.46 3.91
C ILE A 222 -1.98 -1.96 4.69
N ILE A 223 -1.00 -1.42 3.98
CA ILE A 223 0.19 -0.78 4.51
C ILE A 223 -0.09 0.71 4.60
N TYR A 224 -0.04 1.25 5.81
CA TYR A 224 -0.19 2.68 6.05
C TYR A 224 1.08 3.26 6.64
N ILE A 225 1.63 4.28 5.98
CA ILE A 225 2.84 4.98 6.41
C ILE A 225 2.44 6.36 6.90
N ALA A 226 2.65 6.61 8.20
CA ALA A 226 2.30 7.89 8.81
C ALA A 226 3.28 9.00 8.43
N GLN A 227 2.82 10.25 8.50
CA GLN A 227 3.68 11.43 8.39
C GLN A 227 4.53 11.64 9.65
N ASN A 228 5.75 12.14 9.47
CA ASN A 228 6.61 12.54 10.56
C ASN A 228 6.18 13.88 11.17
N LYS A 229 6.55 14.08 12.45
CA LYS A 229 6.17 15.29 13.20
C LYS A 229 6.72 16.58 12.59
N ARG A 230 7.79 16.51 11.78
CA ARG A 230 8.41 17.68 11.13
C ARG A 230 7.56 18.15 9.95
N ALA A 231 7.14 17.23 9.08
CA ALA A 231 6.24 17.49 7.96
C ALA A 231 4.90 18.09 8.43
N ILE A 232 4.29 17.49 9.46
CA ILE A 232 3.04 18.01 10.03
C ILE A 232 3.22 19.44 10.59
N ARG A 233 4.39 19.77 11.14
CA ARG A 233 4.68 21.12 11.63
C ARG A 233 4.95 22.10 10.50
N SER A 234 5.68 21.72 9.46
CA SER A 234 5.94 22.60 8.31
C SER A 234 4.64 22.96 7.58
N ASP A 235 3.72 22.00 7.41
CA ASP A 235 2.41 22.27 6.83
C ASP A 235 1.61 23.27 7.68
N LYS A 236 1.69 23.14 9.01
CA LYS A 236 1.09 24.10 9.94
C LYS A 236 1.71 25.49 9.80
N LEU A 237 3.03 25.60 9.63
CA LEU A 237 3.73 26.89 9.50
C LEU A 237 3.49 27.56 8.13
N GLN A 238 3.34 26.81 7.04
CA GLN A 238 2.99 27.37 5.73
C GLN A 238 1.63 28.07 5.77
N ASN A 239 0.65 27.48 6.47
CA ASN A 239 -0.64 28.14 6.71
C ASN A 239 -0.49 29.41 7.55
N ILE A 240 0.46 29.48 8.49
CA ILE A 240 0.73 30.72 9.24
C ILE A 240 1.26 31.80 8.29
N ASN A 241 2.11 31.49 7.32
CA ASN A 241 2.58 32.49 6.35
C ASN A 241 1.41 33.07 5.54
N THR A 242 0.44 32.24 5.13
CA THR A 242 -0.78 32.70 4.43
C THR A 242 -1.58 33.71 5.25
N TYR A 243 -1.65 33.57 6.57
CA TYR A 243 -2.34 34.53 7.45
C TYR A 243 -1.43 35.68 7.91
N ALA A 244 -0.11 35.47 8.01
CA ALA A 244 0.83 36.48 8.46
C ALA A 244 1.00 37.60 7.43
N GLN A 245 0.92 37.30 6.13
CA GLN A 245 1.04 38.29 5.04
C GLN A 245 0.00 39.43 5.13
N PRO A 246 -1.33 39.17 5.20
CA PRO A 246 -2.31 40.26 5.33
C PRO A 246 -2.23 40.96 6.69
N VAL A 247 -1.91 40.25 7.77
CA VAL A 247 -1.77 40.84 9.11
C VAL A 247 -0.59 41.80 9.18
N THR A 248 0.56 41.43 8.61
CA THR A 248 1.75 42.30 8.54
C THR A 248 1.50 43.52 7.65
N LEU A 249 0.77 43.37 6.54
CA LEU A 249 0.35 44.50 5.70
C LEU A 249 -0.59 45.47 6.45
N LEU A 250 -1.61 44.94 7.14
CA LEU A 250 -2.53 45.76 7.94
C LEU A 250 -1.79 46.48 9.09
N LEU A 251 -0.86 45.80 9.75
CA LEU A 251 -0.04 46.40 10.81
C LEU A 251 0.85 47.52 10.27
N SER A 252 1.50 47.30 9.12
CA SER A 252 2.35 48.31 8.49
C SER A 252 1.56 49.55 8.04
N THR A 253 0.39 49.36 7.44
CA THR A 253 -0.49 50.46 7.02
C THR A 253 -1.04 51.24 8.23
N ALA A 254 -1.41 50.56 9.31
CA ALA A 254 -1.82 51.21 10.56
C ALA A 254 -0.70 52.05 11.19
N LEU A 255 0.55 51.55 11.19
CA LEU A 255 1.71 52.29 11.67
C LEU A 255 1.99 53.55 10.83
N ILE A 256 1.85 53.46 9.51
CA ILE A 256 1.99 54.61 8.61
C ILE A 256 0.93 55.68 8.94
N ILE A 257 -0.34 55.30 9.04
CA ILE A 257 -1.44 56.22 9.38
C ILE A 257 -1.20 56.87 10.75
N TYR A 258 -0.75 56.09 11.75
CA TYR A 258 -0.44 56.61 13.07
C TYR A 258 0.67 57.66 13.03
N SER A 259 1.75 57.42 12.26
CA SER A 259 2.86 58.37 12.11
C SER A 259 2.43 59.71 11.49
N LEU A 260 1.60 59.66 10.44
CA LEU A 260 1.04 60.82 9.75
C LEU A 260 0.05 61.61 10.63
N SER A 261 -0.64 60.94 11.55
CA SER A 261 -1.58 61.59 12.46
C SER A 261 -0.94 62.34 13.64
N ARG A 262 0.36 62.10 13.88
CA ARG A 262 1.11 62.65 15.01
C ARG A 262 2.03 63.81 14.61
N GLN A 263 2.30 63.99 13.31
CA GLN A 263 2.87 65.22 12.74
C GLN A 263 1.76 66.26 12.57
#